data_AF-A0A4T0WD67-F1
#
_entry.id   AF-A0A4T0WD67-F1
#
_cell.length_a   1.000
_cell.length_b   1.000
_cell.length_c   1.000
_cell.angle_alpha   90.00
_cell.angle_beta   90.00
_cell.angle_gamma   90.00
#
_symmetry.space_group_name_H-M   'P 1'
#
loop_
_entity.id
_entity.type
_entity.pdbx_description
1 polymer ?
#
loop_
_entity_poly.entity_id
_entity_poly.type
_entity_poly.pdbx_seq_one_letter_code
_entity_poly.pdbx_strand_id
1 'polypeptide(L)'
;MAFHSMLEAVLRDGEDMQVMLGYGTIRRHFKRFEHTLNGIKTPRLVAVDVGKDINTLALRRSRRRGTPSLAQGNTRFPLRDPLRGNGGDEESEEGPGQEVESESEDAATLTACHQNEVFMAGMKDWSNFIFGDPLFALNFGRDPSSEFLAGFGGDGRVQGTTKSVFSSDMVEDKERAHIRLLLYDCYHTVTHIARGYFRPQKDSHGRELEARKRLNTILAQLDALDDNGIRRGRRSSGELSPAKRSKSGAEDD
;
A
#
# COMPACT_ATOMS: atom_id res chain seq x y z
N MET A 1 -27.71 -0.88 -5.56
CA MET A 1 -28.45 0.19 -4.82
C MET A 1 -27.53 1.15 -4.05
N ALA A 2 -26.83 0.78 -2.97
CA ALA A 2 -26.05 1.76 -2.18
C ALA A 2 -24.82 2.36 -2.92
N PHE A 3 -23.93 1.50 -3.44
CA PHE A 3 -22.75 1.97 -4.18
C PHE A 3 -23.13 2.75 -5.45
N HIS A 4 -24.21 2.37 -6.14
CA HIS A 4 -24.71 3.14 -7.28
C HIS A 4 -25.03 4.58 -6.88
N SER A 5 -25.77 4.77 -5.79
CA SER A 5 -26.11 6.10 -5.28
C SER A 5 -24.87 6.90 -4.87
N MET A 6 -23.88 6.26 -4.22
CA MET A 6 -22.62 6.92 -3.88
C MET A 6 -21.84 7.38 -5.12
N LEU A 7 -21.71 6.51 -6.12
CA LEU A 7 -21.04 6.84 -7.36
C LEU A 7 -21.76 7.96 -8.11
N GLU A 8 -23.08 7.86 -8.24
CA GLU A 8 -23.88 8.86 -8.94
C GLU A 8 -23.85 10.22 -8.24
N ALA A 9 -23.85 10.25 -6.90
CA ALA A 9 -23.69 11.48 -6.13
C ALA A 9 -22.37 12.19 -6.47
N VAL A 10 -21.24 11.46 -6.44
CA VAL A 10 -19.93 12.04 -6.78
C VAL A 10 -19.85 12.47 -8.24
N LEU A 11 -20.48 11.72 -9.17
CA LEU A 11 -20.51 12.13 -10.57
C LEU A 11 -21.30 13.41 -10.78
N ARG A 12 -22.45 13.57 -10.10
CA ARG A 12 -23.23 14.82 -10.13
C ARG A 12 -22.46 15.97 -9.51
N ASP A 13 -21.84 15.77 -8.36
CA ASP A 13 -20.98 16.77 -7.72
C ASP A 13 -19.87 17.24 -8.69
N GLY A 14 -19.29 16.32 -9.46
CA GLY A 14 -18.31 16.63 -10.51
C GLY A 14 -18.90 17.40 -11.68
N GLU A 15 -20.09 17.03 -12.15
CA GLU A 15 -20.80 17.70 -13.25
C GLU A 15 -21.19 19.13 -12.88
N ASP A 16 -21.71 19.33 -11.66
CA ASP A 16 -22.11 20.63 -11.12
C ASP A 16 -20.90 21.57 -11.00
N MET A 17 -19.73 21.03 -10.66
CA MET A 17 -18.45 21.75 -10.62
C MET A 17 -17.76 21.86 -11.99
N GLN A 18 -18.41 21.42 -13.07
CA GLN A 18 -17.88 21.44 -14.44
C GLN A 18 -16.53 20.71 -14.59
N VAL A 19 -16.27 19.70 -13.76
CA VAL A 19 -15.07 18.88 -13.88
C VAL A 19 -15.16 18.09 -15.17
N MET A 20 -14.20 18.25 -16.07
CA MET A 20 -14.20 17.52 -17.35
C MET A 20 -13.85 16.05 -17.15
N LEU A 21 -14.84 15.16 -17.05
CA LEU A 21 -14.68 13.71 -16.93
C LEU A 21 -15.49 12.96 -18.00
N GLY A 22 -15.11 11.70 -18.26
CA GLY A 22 -15.84 10.80 -19.15
C GLY A 22 -17.12 10.23 -18.54
N TYR A 23 -18.02 11.08 -18.03
CA TYR A 23 -19.20 10.68 -17.25
C TYR A 23 -20.06 9.60 -17.92
N GLY A 24 -20.35 9.76 -19.22
CA GLY A 24 -21.13 8.77 -19.97
C GLY A 24 -20.46 7.40 -20.04
N THR A 25 -19.14 7.36 -20.18
CA THR A 25 -18.35 6.12 -20.19
C THR A 25 -18.35 5.47 -18.81
N ILE A 26 -18.15 6.25 -17.74
CA ILE A 26 -18.18 5.75 -16.36
C ILE A 26 -19.55 5.13 -16.05
N ARG A 27 -20.65 5.85 -16.32
CA ARG A 27 -22.02 5.36 -16.09
C ARG A 27 -22.32 4.11 -16.92
N ARG A 28 -21.81 4.03 -18.16
CA ARG A 28 -21.97 2.83 -19.01
C ARG A 28 -21.28 1.61 -18.41
N HIS A 29 -20.01 1.72 -18.01
CA HIS A 29 -19.30 0.60 -17.38
C HIS A 29 -19.95 0.21 -16.05
N PHE A 30 -20.39 1.19 -15.26
CA PHE A 30 -21.09 0.91 -14.01
C PHE A 30 -22.36 0.09 -14.24
N LYS A 31 -23.27 0.55 -15.12
CA LYS A 31 -24.51 -0.17 -15.44
C LYS A 31 -24.24 -1.59 -15.95
N ARG A 32 -23.19 -1.75 -16.76
CA ARG A 32 -22.77 -3.04 -17.31
C ARG A 32 -22.36 -4.04 -16.21
N PHE A 33 -21.62 -3.59 -15.21
CA PHE A 33 -21.08 -4.44 -14.15
C PHE A 33 -21.82 -4.35 -12.82
N GLU A 34 -22.94 -3.62 -12.75
CA GLU A 34 -23.71 -3.44 -11.51
C GLU A 34 -24.09 -4.77 -10.86
N HIS A 35 -24.43 -5.76 -11.69
CA HIS A 35 -24.81 -7.10 -11.24
C HIS A 35 -23.73 -7.81 -10.41
N THR A 36 -22.45 -7.44 -10.58
CA THR A 36 -21.32 -8.02 -9.82
C THR A 36 -21.35 -7.63 -8.35
N LEU A 37 -21.97 -6.49 -8.01
CA LEU A 37 -22.11 -6.01 -6.64
C LEU A 37 -23.21 -6.76 -5.88
N ASN A 38 -24.13 -7.42 -6.58
CA ASN A 38 -25.17 -8.25 -5.94
C ASN A 38 -24.60 -9.53 -5.30
N GLY A 39 -23.35 -9.88 -5.61
CA GLY A 39 -22.64 -11.00 -5.00
C GLY A 39 -22.28 -10.78 -3.53
N ILE A 40 -22.26 -9.53 -3.06
CA ILE A 40 -21.95 -9.18 -1.67
C ILE A 40 -23.21 -9.32 -0.82
N LYS A 41 -23.23 -10.30 0.09
CA LYS A 41 -24.38 -10.55 0.99
C LYS A 41 -24.12 -10.07 2.40
N THR A 42 -22.87 -10.10 2.86
CA THR A 42 -22.51 -9.78 4.23
C THR A 42 -21.69 -8.49 4.27
N PRO A 43 -22.28 -7.35 4.69
CA PRO A 43 -21.51 -6.12 4.84
C PRO A 43 -20.53 -6.25 6.00
N ARG A 44 -19.29 -5.80 5.80
CA ARG A 44 -18.23 -5.77 6.82
C ARG A 44 -17.80 -4.34 7.08
N LEU A 45 -17.30 -4.07 8.28
CA LEU A 45 -16.77 -2.74 8.60
C LEU A 45 -15.45 -2.52 7.83
N VAL A 46 -15.42 -1.51 6.96
CA VAL A 46 -14.28 -1.17 6.10
C VAL A 46 -13.75 0.20 6.45
N ALA A 47 -12.47 0.25 6.80
CA ALA A 47 -11.71 1.48 6.96
C ALA A 47 -11.22 1.95 5.58
N VAL A 48 -11.92 2.89 4.94
CA VAL A 48 -11.67 3.25 3.53
C VAL A 48 -10.29 3.87 3.33
N ASP A 49 -9.88 4.73 4.25
CA ASP A 49 -8.64 5.52 4.22
C ASP A 49 -7.53 4.96 5.13
N VAL A 50 -7.58 3.68 5.47
CA VAL A 50 -6.53 3.05 6.28
C VAL A 50 -5.18 3.07 5.53
N GLY A 51 -4.06 3.17 6.25
CA GLY A 51 -2.74 3.12 5.62
C GLY A 51 -2.35 4.34 4.76
N LYS A 52 -3.19 5.37 4.67
CA LYS A 52 -2.73 6.69 4.21
C LYS A 52 -1.88 7.33 5.29
N ASP A 53 -0.80 8.00 4.90
CA ASP A 53 0.07 8.75 5.82
C ASP A 53 -0.72 9.76 6.67
N ILE A 54 -1.71 10.43 6.05
CA ILE A 54 -2.56 11.41 6.74
C ILE A 54 -3.44 10.79 7.85
N ASN A 55 -3.68 9.47 7.79
CA ASN A 55 -4.57 8.75 8.70
C ASN A 55 -3.85 7.68 9.53
N THR A 56 -2.52 7.57 9.41
CA THR A 56 -1.73 6.55 10.11
C THR A 56 -0.89 7.20 11.19
N LEU A 57 -1.03 6.73 12.42
CA LEU A 57 -0.17 7.12 13.53
C LEU A 57 0.94 6.08 13.66
N ALA A 58 2.18 6.53 13.57
CA ALA A 58 3.36 5.70 13.76
C ALA A 58 4.14 6.16 14.99
N LEU A 59 4.57 5.20 15.81
CA LEU A 59 5.46 5.45 16.94
C LEU A 59 6.85 4.97 16.57
N ARG A 60 7.86 5.78 16.92
CA ARG A 60 9.26 5.42 16.76
C ARG A 60 9.83 5.04 18.12
N ARG A 61 10.16 3.76 18.31
CA ARG A 61 10.88 3.33 19.49
C ARG A 61 12.37 3.61 19.29
N SER A 62 12.88 4.64 19.96
CA SER A 62 14.31 4.76 20.15
C SER A 62 14.70 3.82 21.29
N ARG A 63 15.48 2.77 20.99
CA ARG A 63 16.23 2.08 22.05
C ARG A 63 17.24 3.08 22.59
N ARG A 64 16.89 3.77 23.68
CA ARG A 64 17.90 4.43 24.52
C ARG A 64 18.84 3.33 25.00
N ARG A 65 20.06 3.32 24.45
CA ARG A 65 21.20 2.56 24.98
C ARG A 65 21.29 2.94 26.46
N GLY A 66 21.19 1.96 27.34
CA GLY A 66 21.15 2.19 28.78
C GLY A 66 22.31 3.08 29.20
N THR A 67 22.00 4.12 29.96
CA THR A 67 22.99 4.71 30.85
C THR A 67 23.41 3.62 31.84
N PRO A 68 24.69 3.30 32.03
CA PRO A 68 25.09 2.56 33.21
C PRO A 68 24.74 3.46 34.39
N SER A 69 23.78 3.06 35.23
CA SER A 69 23.54 3.76 36.48
C SER A 69 24.76 3.54 37.38
N LEU A 70 25.69 4.49 37.35
CA LEU A 70 26.64 4.69 38.43
C LEU A 70 25.84 5.05 39.69
N ALA A 71 26.13 4.32 40.77
CA ALA A 71 25.75 4.58 42.15
C ALA A 71 24.25 4.40 42.51
N GLN A 72 23.81 3.14 42.64
CA GLN A 72 22.96 2.82 43.81
C GLN A 72 23.84 2.88 45.05
N GLY A 73 23.71 3.98 45.80
CA GLY A 73 24.25 4.12 47.14
C GLY A 73 23.77 2.97 48.01
N ASN A 74 24.69 2.08 48.33
CA ASN A 74 24.48 0.94 49.21
C ASN A 74 24.38 1.46 50.65
N THR A 75 23.19 1.84 51.12
CA THR A 75 22.95 2.05 52.56
C THR A 75 22.80 0.70 53.25
N ARG A 76 23.91 0.11 53.70
CA ARG A 76 23.92 -0.92 54.74
C ARG A 76 25.17 -0.79 55.61
N PHE A 77 25.05 -0.08 56.72
CA PHE A 77 25.80 -0.37 57.94
C PHE A 77 24.93 -1.30 58.80
N PRO A 78 25.52 -2.34 59.40
CA PRO A 78 25.76 -2.22 60.83
C PRO A 78 27.11 -2.79 61.32
N LEU A 79 27.71 -1.99 62.19
CA LEU A 79 28.32 -2.31 63.49
C LEU A 79 29.59 -3.20 63.59
N ARG A 80 30.59 -2.56 64.24
CA ARG A 80 31.54 -3.06 65.25
C ARG A 80 32.99 -3.36 64.85
N ASP A 81 33.84 -2.41 65.25
CA ASP A 81 35.11 -2.51 65.99
C ASP A 81 36.33 -3.28 65.44
N PRO A 82 37.54 -2.84 65.83
CA PRO A 82 38.76 -2.93 65.05
C PRO A 82 39.64 -4.08 65.53
N LEU A 83 40.71 -4.38 64.77
CA LEU A 83 42.07 -4.65 65.27
C LEU A 83 42.98 -5.22 64.17
N ARG A 84 44.24 -4.73 64.18
CA ARG A 84 45.48 -5.30 63.60
C ARG A 84 45.57 -5.31 62.07
N GLY A 85 46.64 -4.85 61.43
CA GLY A 85 47.97 -4.43 61.90
C GLY A 85 49.00 -4.77 60.81
N ASN A 86 49.95 -3.85 60.56
CA ASN A 86 51.18 -3.93 59.75
C ASN A 86 51.02 -4.32 58.25
N GLY A 87 51.65 -3.66 57.29
CA GLY A 87 52.79 -2.74 57.24
C GLY A 87 53.59 -3.08 55.97
N GLY A 88 54.38 -2.15 55.46
CA GLY A 88 55.40 -2.42 54.44
C GLY A 88 55.26 -1.62 53.15
N ASP A 89 56.02 -0.53 53.12
CA ASP A 89 56.43 0.30 52.00
C ASP A 89 57.11 -0.49 50.86
N GLU A 90 57.10 0.04 49.63
CA GLU A 90 58.32 0.49 48.95
C GLU A 90 58.07 0.93 47.49
N GLU A 91 58.67 2.06 47.17
CA GLU A 91 58.76 2.76 45.88
C GLU A 91 59.72 2.04 44.91
N SER A 92 59.56 2.28 43.60
CA SER A 92 60.60 2.85 42.70
C SER A 92 60.56 2.34 41.25
N GLU A 93 60.42 3.31 40.34
CA GLU A 93 61.33 3.63 39.22
C GLU A 93 61.55 2.66 38.02
N GLU A 94 61.11 3.18 36.86
CA GLU A 94 61.84 3.41 35.58
C GLU A 94 62.45 2.29 34.71
N GLY A 95 61.87 2.16 33.50
CA GLY A 95 62.57 2.23 32.20
C GLY A 95 62.97 0.92 31.47
N PRO A 96 63.40 0.99 30.19
CA PRO A 96 62.64 1.42 29.00
C PRO A 96 62.76 0.41 27.83
N GLY A 97 61.94 0.53 26.76
CA GLY A 97 62.11 -0.32 25.57
C GLY A 97 61.19 -0.06 24.37
N GLN A 98 61.69 0.76 23.44
CA GLN A 98 61.57 0.66 21.96
C GLN A 98 60.21 0.73 21.24
N GLU A 99 60.06 1.88 20.58
CA GLU A 99 59.44 2.21 19.28
C GLU A 99 59.18 1.06 18.30
N VAL A 100 57.94 0.98 17.76
CA VAL A 100 57.70 1.00 16.30
C VAL A 100 56.23 1.32 15.96
N GLU A 101 56.07 2.33 15.10
CA GLU A 101 55.05 2.55 14.05
C GLU A 101 53.55 2.59 14.38
N SER A 102 53.04 3.83 14.37
CA SER A 102 51.72 4.20 13.90
C SER A 102 51.56 3.88 12.40
N GLU A 103 50.45 3.25 12.01
CA GLU A 103 49.43 3.81 11.11
C GLU A 103 48.53 2.71 10.51
N SER A 104 47.21 2.89 10.68
CA SER A 104 46.14 2.40 9.79
C SER A 104 45.90 0.87 9.77
N GLU A 105 44.70 0.29 9.75
CA GLU A 105 43.37 0.70 9.36
C GLU A 105 42.41 -0.20 10.16
N ASP A 106 41.62 0.36 11.07
CA ASP A 106 40.39 -0.30 11.52
C ASP A 106 39.34 0.76 11.84
N ALA A 107 39.13 1.64 10.85
CA ALA A 107 37.93 2.44 10.73
C ALA A 107 36.76 1.60 10.18
N ALA A 108 36.61 0.36 10.65
CA ALA A 108 35.44 -0.45 10.40
C ALA A 108 34.32 -0.03 11.36
N THR A 109 33.68 1.09 11.01
CA THR A 109 32.21 1.17 10.98
C THR A 109 31.50 0.55 12.19
N LEU A 110 31.74 1.08 13.39
CA LEU A 110 30.72 1.01 14.46
C LEU A 110 29.67 2.10 14.21
N THR A 111 29.05 2.08 13.03
CA THR A 111 27.75 2.71 12.83
C THR A 111 26.81 1.95 13.74
N ALA A 112 26.60 2.49 14.94
CA ALA A 112 25.58 2.02 15.85
C ALA A 112 24.28 1.92 15.05
N CYS A 113 23.89 0.69 14.70
CA CYS A 113 22.63 0.39 14.05
C CYS A 113 21.52 0.79 15.02
N HIS A 114 21.12 2.06 14.99
CA HIS A 114 19.90 2.52 15.59
C HIS A 114 18.77 1.89 14.79
N GLN A 115 18.42 0.65 15.16
CA GLN A 115 17.16 0.04 14.79
C GLN A 115 16.06 0.87 15.46
N ASN A 116 15.71 1.98 14.79
CA ASN A 116 14.54 2.75 15.11
C ASN A 116 13.36 1.91 14.62
N GLU A 117 12.84 1.09 15.51
CA GLU A 117 11.65 0.29 15.26
C GLU A 117 10.45 1.24 15.17
N VAL A 118 9.94 1.42 13.96
CA VAL A 118 8.73 2.19 13.69
C VAL A 118 7.57 1.20 13.66
N PHE A 119 6.58 1.40 14.52
CA PHE A 119 5.38 0.57 14.58
C PHE A 119 4.13 1.42 14.41
N MET A 120 3.12 0.86 13.73
CA MET A 120 1.81 1.49 13.64
C MET A 120 1.17 1.49 15.02
N ALA A 121 0.86 2.67 15.53
CA ALA A 121 0.24 2.87 16.84
C ALA A 121 -1.28 2.98 16.75
N GLY A 122 -1.81 3.40 15.60
CA GLY A 122 -3.24 3.48 15.38
C GLY A 122 -3.62 4.34 14.18
N MET A 123 -4.90 4.74 14.16
CA MET A 123 -5.49 5.59 13.14
C MET A 123 -5.87 6.94 13.72
N LYS A 124 -5.71 8.00 12.92
CA LYS A 124 -6.01 9.38 13.35
C LYS A 124 -7.50 9.72 13.24
N ASP A 125 -8.15 9.23 12.20
CA ASP A 125 -9.52 9.58 11.80
C ASP A 125 -10.36 8.31 11.60
N TRP A 126 -11.53 8.31 12.25
CA TRP A 126 -12.51 7.23 12.24
C TRP A 126 -13.80 7.61 11.48
N SER A 127 -13.83 8.78 10.84
CA SER A 127 -15.02 9.30 10.16
C SER A 127 -15.34 8.61 8.84
N ASN A 128 -14.34 8.05 8.15
CA ASN A 128 -14.51 7.41 6.85
C ASN A 128 -14.51 5.87 6.93
N PHE A 129 -15.39 5.36 7.80
CA PHE A 129 -15.69 3.94 7.91
C PHE A 129 -17.06 3.65 7.29
N ILE A 130 -17.14 2.56 6.53
CA ILE A 130 -18.40 2.13 5.92
C ILE A 130 -18.67 0.66 6.21
N PHE A 131 -19.94 0.27 6.20
CA PHE A 131 -20.31 -1.15 6.17
C PHE A 131 -20.51 -1.57 4.71
N GLY A 132 -19.68 -2.49 4.22
CA GLY A 132 -19.72 -2.90 2.82
C GLY A 132 -18.71 -3.98 2.47
N ASP A 133 -18.31 -4.02 1.19
CA ASP A 133 -17.32 -4.96 0.68
C ASP A 133 -15.90 -4.54 1.12
N PRO A 134 -15.11 -5.42 1.77
CA PRO A 134 -13.72 -5.12 2.14
C PRO A 134 -12.85 -4.60 0.99
N LEU A 135 -13.09 -5.04 -0.25
CA LEU A 135 -12.36 -4.58 -1.43
C LEU A 135 -12.56 -3.08 -1.72
N PHE A 136 -13.55 -2.45 -1.07
CA PHE A 136 -13.77 -1.01 -1.16
C PHE A 136 -12.66 -0.20 -0.47
N ALA A 137 -11.81 -0.78 0.38
CA ALA A 137 -10.70 -0.03 0.95
C ALA A 137 -9.73 0.47 -0.14
N LEU A 138 -9.25 1.71 0.01
CA LEU A 138 -8.49 2.38 -1.04
C LEU A 138 -7.17 1.67 -1.40
N ASN A 139 -6.54 1.03 -0.41
CA ASN A 139 -5.23 0.41 -0.53
C ASN A 139 -5.22 -0.74 -1.54
N PHE A 140 -6.34 -1.44 -1.72
CA PHE A 140 -6.41 -2.56 -2.67
C PHE A 140 -6.26 -2.10 -4.12
N GLY A 141 -6.73 -0.90 -4.45
CA GLY A 141 -6.53 -0.33 -5.78
C GLY A 141 -5.10 0.19 -5.97
N ARG A 142 -4.51 0.81 -4.95
CA ARG A 142 -3.28 1.63 -5.05
C ARG A 142 -2.01 0.87 -4.63
N ASP A 143 -1.66 -0.15 -5.40
CA ASP A 143 -0.42 -0.92 -5.23
C ASP A 143 -0.21 -1.39 -3.77
N PRO A 144 -1.05 -2.33 -3.29
CA PRO A 144 -1.02 -2.75 -1.90
C PRO A 144 0.34 -3.33 -1.51
N SER A 145 0.87 -2.93 -0.36
CA SER A 145 2.12 -3.48 0.15
C SER A 145 1.96 -4.96 0.49
N SER A 146 3.05 -5.73 0.38
CA SER A 146 3.06 -7.16 0.72
C SER A 146 2.64 -7.41 2.18
N GLU A 147 3.05 -6.53 3.09
CA GLU A 147 2.67 -6.58 4.50
C GLU A 147 1.17 -6.34 4.71
N PHE A 148 0.59 -5.38 4.00
CA PHE A 148 -0.85 -5.13 4.03
C PHE A 148 -1.64 -6.34 3.53
N LEU A 149 -1.19 -6.95 2.41
CA LEU A 149 -1.79 -8.16 1.86
C LEU A 149 -1.69 -9.36 2.82
N ALA A 150 -0.55 -9.51 3.49
CA ALA A 150 -0.35 -10.56 4.49
C ALA A 150 -1.29 -10.36 5.69
N GLY A 151 -1.42 -9.12 6.19
CA GLY A 151 -2.29 -8.79 7.33
C GLY A 151 -3.79 -8.94 7.05
N PHE A 152 -4.23 -8.81 5.80
CA PHE A 152 -5.64 -8.98 5.41
C PHE A 152 -6.11 -10.45 5.35
N GLY A 153 -5.18 -11.41 5.40
CA GLY A 153 -5.51 -12.84 5.31
C GLY A 153 -5.40 -13.42 3.89
N GLY A 154 -4.48 -12.90 3.06
CA GLY A 154 -4.07 -13.60 1.85
C GLY A 154 -3.39 -14.93 2.20
N ASP A 155 -3.57 -15.96 1.36
CA ASP A 155 -2.89 -17.25 1.55
C ASP A 155 -1.37 -17.01 1.62
N GLY A 156 -0.75 -17.47 2.72
CA GLY A 156 0.69 -17.35 2.96
C GLY A 156 1.56 -17.96 1.85
N ARG A 157 0.97 -18.79 0.97
CA ARG A 157 1.65 -19.44 -0.16
C ARG A 157 1.76 -18.56 -1.41
N VAL A 158 0.94 -17.52 -1.56
CA VAL A 158 0.91 -16.64 -2.75
C VAL A 158 1.06 -15.17 -2.34
N GLN A 159 1.95 -14.92 -1.37
CA GLN A 159 2.21 -13.59 -0.84
C GLN A 159 2.72 -12.64 -1.94
N GLY A 160 2.14 -11.44 -2.02
CA GLY A 160 2.67 -10.33 -2.84
C GLY A 160 1.94 -10.03 -4.15
N THR A 161 0.89 -10.79 -4.53
CA THR A 161 0.07 -10.43 -5.70
C THR A 161 -1.34 -10.04 -5.31
N THR A 162 -1.93 -9.08 -6.04
CA THR A 162 -3.33 -8.65 -5.85
C THR A 162 -4.34 -9.80 -6.00
N LYS A 163 -3.98 -10.87 -6.71
CA LYS A 163 -4.80 -12.09 -6.82
C LYS A 163 -4.95 -12.82 -5.48
N SER A 164 -3.97 -12.71 -4.58
CA SER A 164 -4.04 -13.31 -3.24
C SER A 164 -5.11 -12.66 -2.36
N VAL A 165 -5.44 -11.39 -2.60
CA VAL A 165 -6.54 -10.68 -1.92
C VAL A 165 -7.87 -11.42 -2.13
N PHE A 166 -8.13 -11.87 -3.36
CA PHE A 166 -9.39 -12.50 -3.73
C PHE A 166 -9.56 -13.87 -3.09
N SER A 167 -8.48 -14.50 -2.62
CA SER A 167 -8.53 -15.80 -1.95
C SER A 167 -9.01 -15.69 -0.50
N SER A 168 -8.93 -14.52 0.13
CA SER A 168 -9.34 -14.32 1.52
C SER A 168 -10.80 -14.71 1.74
N ASP A 169 -11.08 -15.34 2.87
CA ASP A 169 -12.46 -15.66 3.32
C ASP A 169 -13.28 -14.40 3.59
N MET A 170 -12.62 -13.24 3.62
CA MET A 170 -13.30 -11.96 3.71
C MET A 170 -13.99 -11.51 2.43
N VAL A 171 -13.56 -12.05 1.29
CA VAL A 171 -14.03 -11.64 -0.03
C VAL A 171 -15.10 -12.60 -0.52
N GLU A 172 -16.32 -12.09 -0.65
CA GLU A 172 -17.44 -12.79 -1.30
C GLU A 172 -17.32 -12.72 -2.83
N ASP A 173 -17.93 -13.66 -3.55
CA ASP A 173 -17.94 -13.69 -5.03
C ASP A 173 -16.54 -13.46 -5.63
N LYS A 174 -15.63 -14.42 -5.35
CA LYS A 174 -14.21 -14.35 -5.70
C LYS A 174 -13.98 -14.25 -7.22
N GLU A 175 -14.88 -14.83 -8.02
CA GLU A 175 -14.80 -14.82 -9.48
C GLU A 175 -14.96 -13.43 -10.08
N ARG A 176 -15.73 -12.54 -9.43
CA ARG A 176 -15.99 -11.17 -9.91
C ARG A 176 -15.30 -10.10 -9.08
N ALA A 177 -14.50 -10.51 -8.10
CA ALA A 177 -13.81 -9.62 -7.17
C ALA A 177 -12.89 -8.60 -7.87
N HIS A 178 -12.23 -9.00 -8.95
CA HIS A 178 -11.38 -8.11 -9.73
C HIS A 178 -12.18 -6.99 -10.43
N ILE A 179 -13.40 -7.27 -10.88
CA ILE A 179 -14.28 -6.25 -11.48
C ILE A 179 -14.70 -5.25 -10.42
N ARG A 180 -15.11 -5.74 -9.24
CA ARG A 180 -15.50 -4.89 -8.11
C ARG A 180 -14.36 -3.98 -7.68
N LEU A 181 -13.14 -4.51 -7.61
CA LEU A 181 -11.95 -3.72 -7.33
C LEU A 181 -11.75 -2.57 -8.33
N LEU A 182 -11.93 -2.82 -9.64
CA LEU A 182 -11.86 -1.78 -10.67
C LEU A 182 -12.98 -0.74 -10.53
N LEU A 183 -14.20 -1.16 -10.20
CA LEU A 183 -15.32 -0.24 -9.95
C LEU A 183 -15.05 0.67 -8.74
N TYR A 184 -14.54 0.11 -7.65
CA TYR A 184 -14.19 0.87 -6.45
C TYR A 184 -13.00 1.80 -6.70
N ASP A 185 -11.97 1.35 -7.41
CA ASP A 185 -10.84 2.21 -7.77
C ASP A 185 -11.28 3.35 -8.71
N CYS A 186 -12.22 3.08 -9.63
CA CYS A 186 -12.85 4.12 -10.44
C CYS A 186 -13.56 5.15 -9.56
N TYR A 187 -14.43 4.70 -8.64
CA TYR A 187 -15.12 5.57 -7.69
C TYR A 187 -14.15 6.42 -6.87
N HIS A 188 -13.10 5.81 -6.30
CA HIS A 188 -12.11 6.51 -5.49
C HIS A 188 -11.32 7.53 -6.29
N THR A 189 -10.98 7.21 -7.53
CA THR A 189 -10.27 8.10 -8.43
C THR A 189 -11.14 9.30 -8.81
N VAL A 190 -12.41 9.07 -9.17
CA VAL A 190 -13.37 10.15 -9.45
C VAL A 190 -13.58 11.02 -8.21
N THR A 191 -13.78 10.42 -7.04
CA THR A 191 -13.93 11.15 -5.77
C THR A 191 -12.69 11.99 -5.47
N HIS A 192 -11.50 11.45 -5.74
CA HIS A 192 -10.26 12.18 -5.54
C HIS A 192 -10.13 13.39 -6.47
N ILE A 193 -10.48 13.24 -7.75
CA ILE A 193 -10.50 14.34 -8.70
C ILE A 193 -11.53 15.38 -8.26
N ALA A 194 -12.80 15.00 -8.09
CA ALA A 194 -13.88 15.92 -7.71
C ALA A 194 -13.53 16.73 -6.45
N ARG A 195 -13.01 16.07 -5.40
CA ARG A 195 -12.57 16.75 -4.17
C ARG A 195 -11.47 17.80 -4.41
N GLY A 196 -10.56 17.57 -5.35
CA GLY A 196 -9.53 18.52 -5.73
C GLY A 196 -10.10 19.83 -6.29
N TYR A 197 -11.25 19.77 -6.96
CA TYR A 197 -11.94 20.94 -7.51
C TYR A 197 -12.76 21.69 -6.46
N PHE A 198 -13.33 21.00 -5.47
CA PHE A 198 -13.99 21.66 -4.33
C PHE A 198 -13.02 22.40 -3.42
N ARG A 199 -11.79 21.90 -3.26
CA ARG A 199 -10.75 22.53 -2.43
C ARG A 199 -9.38 22.52 -3.14
N PRO A 200 -9.14 23.46 -4.07
CA PRO A 200 -7.87 23.56 -4.78
C PRO A 200 -6.71 23.78 -3.79
N GLN A 201 -5.71 22.91 -3.85
CA GLN A 201 -4.44 23.05 -3.10
C GLN A 201 -3.32 23.48 -4.05
N LYS A 202 -2.27 24.17 -3.58
CA LYS A 202 -1.17 24.66 -4.44
C LYS A 202 -0.48 23.54 -5.24
N ASP A 203 -0.38 22.33 -4.67
CA ASP A 203 0.22 21.15 -5.32
C ASP A 203 -0.84 20.19 -5.90
N SER A 204 -2.03 20.71 -6.23
CA SER A 204 -3.15 19.89 -6.73
C SER A 204 -2.94 19.42 -8.16
N HIS A 205 -2.33 20.25 -9.03
CA HIS A 205 -2.27 19.98 -10.47
C HIS A 205 -1.54 18.67 -10.82
N GLY A 206 -0.41 18.38 -10.14
CA GLY A 206 0.34 17.13 -10.36
C GLY A 206 -0.46 15.89 -9.93
N ARG A 207 -1.00 15.91 -8.71
CA ARG A 207 -1.82 14.80 -8.16
C ARG A 207 -3.11 14.59 -8.95
N GLU A 208 -3.70 15.66 -9.45
CA GLU A 208 -4.88 15.62 -10.30
C GLU A 208 -4.57 14.96 -11.64
N LEU A 209 -3.47 15.34 -12.30
CA LEU A 209 -3.07 14.75 -13.56
C LEU A 209 -2.81 13.23 -13.42
N GLU A 210 -2.16 12.82 -12.33
CA GLU A 210 -1.96 11.40 -12.01
C GLU A 210 -3.29 10.68 -11.81
N ALA A 211 -4.23 11.29 -11.08
CA ALA A 211 -5.56 10.73 -10.88
C ALA A 211 -6.31 10.57 -12.22
N ARG A 212 -6.22 11.54 -13.12
CA ARG A 212 -6.82 11.47 -14.46
C ARG A 212 -6.19 10.37 -15.31
N LYS A 213 -4.86 10.23 -15.30
CA LYS A 213 -4.16 9.13 -15.97
C LYS A 213 -4.64 7.78 -15.45
N ARG A 214 -4.72 7.64 -14.12
CA ARG A 214 -5.21 6.42 -13.47
C ARG A 214 -6.65 6.11 -13.85
N LEU A 215 -7.54 7.11 -13.88
CA LEU A 215 -8.93 6.92 -14.32
C LEU A 215 -8.98 6.34 -15.73
N ASN A 216 -8.18 6.87 -16.66
CA ASN A 216 -8.10 6.34 -18.02
C ASN A 216 -7.60 4.89 -18.06
N THR A 217 -6.61 4.53 -17.24
CA THR A 217 -6.13 3.14 -17.12
C THR A 217 -7.23 2.21 -16.63
N ILE A 218 -7.98 2.61 -15.59
CA ILE A 218 -9.08 1.81 -15.04
C ILE A 218 -10.19 1.62 -16.09
N LEU A 219 -10.57 2.70 -16.80
CA LEU A 219 -11.58 2.62 -17.85
C LEU A 219 -11.14 1.71 -19.01
N ALA A 220 -9.87 1.79 -19.43
CA ALA A 220 -9.32 0.88 -20.42
C ALA A 220 -9.34 -0.59 -19.94
N GLN A 221 -9.05 -0.82 -18.65
CA GLN A 221 -9.15 -2.15 -18.06
C GLN A 221 -10.59 -2.68 -18.04
N LEU A 222 -11.57 -1.84 -17.70
CA LEU A 222 -12.99 -2.19 -17.72
C LEU A 222 -13.53 -2.43 -19.14
N ASP A 223 -13.03 -1.70 -20.14
CA ASP A 223 -13.42 -1.90 -21.54
C ASP A 223 -12.89 -3.22 -22.12
N ALA A 224 -11.69 -3.62 -21.68
CA ALA A 224 -11.08 -4.89 -22.05
C ALA A 224 -11.80 -6.13 -21.46
N LEU A 225 -12.74 -5.97 -20.52
CA LEU A 225 -13.49 -7.07 -19.92
C LEU A 225 -14.79 -7.33 -20.69
N ASP A 226 -15.19 -8.60 -20.82
CA ASP A 226 -16.49 -9.01 -21.33
C ASP A 226 -17.57 -8.84 -20.24
N ASP A 227 -18.83 -9.16 -20.55
CA ASP A 227 -19.94 -8.93 -19.60
C ASP A 227 -19.85 -9.83 -18.37
N ASN A 228 -19.08 -10.91 -18.46
CA ASN A 228 -18.82 -11.85 -17.37
C ASN A 228 -17.55 -11.49 -16.58
N GLY A 229 -16.79 -10.46 -17.00
CA GLY A 229 -15.54 -10.07 -16.38
C GLY A 229 -14.31 -10.85 -16.83
N ILE A 230 -14.42 -11.64 -17.90
CA ILE A 230 -13.29 -12.30 -18.52
C ILE A 230 -12.64 -11.31 -19.48
N ARG A 231 -11.31 -11.27 -19.53
CA ARG A 231 -10.59 -10.46 -20.53
C ARG A 231 -11.09 -10.87 -21.91
N ARG A 232 -11.68 -9.94 -22.66
CA ARG A 232 -12.07 -10.14 -24.05
C ARG A 232 -10.81 -10.59 -24.77
N GLY A 233 -10.77 -11.87 -25.14
CA GLY A 233 -9.67 -12.41 -25.93
C GLY A 233 -9.48 -11.47 -27.11
N ARG A 234 -8.28 -10.91 -27.26
CA ARG A 234 -7.88 -10.22 -28.47
C ARG A 234 -8.20 -11.19 -29.59
N ARG A 235 -9.27 -10.95 -30.36
CA ARG A 235 -9.60 -11.77 -31.52
C ARG A 235 -8.31 -11.85 -32.32
N SER A 236 -7.79 -13.07 -32.47
CA SER A 236 -6.71 -13.35 -33.40
C SER A 236 -7.26 -12.98 -34.78
N SER A 237 -7.00 -11.75 -35.23
CA SER A 237 -7.13 -11.39 -36.64
C SER A 237 -6.15 -12.28 -37.40
N GLY A 238 -6.65 -13.42 -37.87
CA GLY A 238 -5.85 -14.46 -38.49
C GLY A 238 -6.68 -15.55 -39.15
N GLU A 239 -7.92 -15.26 -39.54
CA GLU A 239 -8.61 -16.04 -40.57
C GLU A 239 -8.73 -15.15 -41.81
N LEU A 240 -7.68 -15.14 -42.63
CA LEU A 240 -7.82 -14.69 -44.01
C LEU A 240 -8.47 -15.84 -44.79
N SER A 241 -9.69 -15.59 -45.25
CA SER A 241 -10.46 -16.48 -46.10
C SER A 241 -9.70 -16.85 -47.39
N PRO A 242 -9.87 -18.07 -47.91
CA PRO A 242 -9.28 -18.50 -49.17
C PRO A 242 -10.10 -17.93 -50.33
N ALA A 243 -9.70 -16.77 -50.85
CA ALA A 243 -10.31 -16.23 -52.06
C ALA A 243 -9.23 -15.58 -52.93
N LYS A 244 -8.69 -16.36 -53.88
CA LYS A 244 -8.42 -15.91 -55.25
C LYS A 244 -8.27 -17.10 -56.17
N ARG A 245 -9.39 -17.36 -56.84
CA ARG A 245 -9.65 -18.20 -58.01
C ARG A 245 -8.54 -18.03 -59.06
N SER A 246 -8.03 -19.14 -59.57
CA SER A 246 -7.12 -19.20 -60.72
C SER A 246 -7.77 -18.54 -61.95
N LYS A 247 -7.02 -17.66 -62.63
CA LYS A 247 -7.37 -17.15 -63.95
C LYS A 247 -6.41 -17.77 -64.97
N SER A 248 -6.96 -18.65 -65.78
CA SER A 248 -6.40 -19.23 -66.99
C SER A 248 -5.89 -18.16 -67.95
N GLY A 249 -4.66 -18.34 -68.44
CA GLY A 249 -4.15 -17.70 -69.64
C GLY A 249 -3.63 -18.81 -70.56
N ALA A 250 -4.45 -19.20 -71.52
CA ALA A 250 -4.02 -19.87 -72.74
C ALA A 250 -3.72 -18.76 -73.75
N GLU A 251 -2.52 -18.79 -74.35
CA GLU A 251 -2.19 -18.04 -75.57
C GLU A 251 -1.94 -19.09 -76.66
N ASP A 252 -2.71 -18.97 -77.74
CA ASP A 252 -2.53 -19.64 -79.03
C ASP A 252 -1.40 -18.95 -79.81
N ASP A 253 -0.46 -19.73 -80.33
CA ASP A 253 0.02 -19.69 -81.74
C ASP A 253 0.89 -20.92 -82.05
#